data_AF-A0A5K4EB61-F1
#
_entry.id   AF-A0A5K4EB61-F1
#
_cell.length_a   1.000
_cell.length_b   1.000
_cell.length_c   1.000
_cell.angle_alpha   90.00
_cell.angle_beta   90.00
_cell.angle_gamma   90.00
#
_symmetry.space_group_name_H-M   'P 1'
#
loop_
_entity.id
_entity.type
_entity.pdbx_description
1 polymer ?
#
loop_
_entity_poly.entity_id
_entity_poly.type
_entity_poly.pdbx_seq_one_letter_code
_entity_poly.pdbx_strand_id
1 'polypeptide(L)'
;MDSYSQTAFSRLLSVRPNIAGRLPGLYTINERVVYLGEWDHGLMSFAAVGAFGVGNIHVNIDPTLITNKKEDNALRFRYSNTQIMINQEYKAPYLEAIFNDDMKLKKGDEFGYFRLGSTVVLVFEAPTNKMKWCVKPGQRVKLGEPIIIDC
;
A
#
# COMPACT_ATOMS: atom_id res chain seq x y z
N MET A 1 -12.05 13.42 -6.81
CA MET A 1 -11.16 12.50 -6.09
C MET A 1 -10.46 11.67 -7.14
N ASP A 2 -9.38 12.23 -7.68
CA ASP A 2 -8.51 11.47 -8.58
C ASP A 2 -7.83 10.42 -7.72
N SER A 3 -8.30 9.18 -7.83
CA SER A 3 -7.69 8.08 -7.09
C SER A 3 -6.52 7.57 -7.91
N TYR A 4 -5.31 7.65 -7.36
CA TYR A 4 -4.11 7.11 -8.00
C TYR A 4 -3.81 5.75 -7.39
N SER A 5 -3.77 4.69 -8.20
CA SER A 5 -3.24 3.38 -7.79
C SER A 5 -1.82 3.22 -8.32
N GLN A 6 -0.83 3.18 -7.43
CA GLN A 6 0.55 2.82 -7.76
C GLN A 6 0.82 1.38 -7.35
N THR A 7 1.01 0.48 -8.32
CA THR A 7 1.48 -0.89 -8.06
C THR A 7 2.99 -0.94 -8.26
N ALA A 8 3.76 -1.10 -7.18
CA ALA A 8 5.21 -1.27 -7.26
C ALA A 8 5.57 -2.76 -7.28
N PHE A 9 6.30 -3.21 -8.31
CA PHE A 9 6.61 -4.62 -8.52
C PHE A 9 7.89 -5.04 -7.80
N SER A 10 7.78 -5.86 -6.77
CA SER A 10 8.98 -6.25 -6.00
C SER A 10 8.78 -7.48 -5.11
N ARG A 11 9.84 -7.86 -4.38
CA ARG A 11 9.92 -9.14 -3.66
C ARG A 11 8.81 -9.26 -2.61
N LEU A 12 8.49 -10.49 -2.21
CA LEU A 12 7.56 -10.75 -1.09
C LEU A 12 8.39 -11.20 0.11
N LEU A 13 9.04 -10.26 0.80
CA LEU A 13 9.83 -10.55 1.99
C LEU A 13 8.91 -10.64 3.22
N SER A 14 9.37 -11.35 4.25
CA SER A 14 8.58 -11.55 5.46
C SER A 14 8.47 -10.26 6.28
N VAL A 15 7.24 -9.91 6.67
CA VAL A 15 6.91 -8.77 7.54
C VAL A 15 6.83 -9.12 9.03
N ARG A 16 7.28 -10.32 9.43
CA ARG A 16 7.38 -10.69 10.86
C ARG A 16 8.17 -9.61 11.62
N PRO A 17 7.74 -9.17 12.83
CA PRO A 17 8.36 -8.04 13.55
C PRO A 17 9.88 -8.13 13.68
N ASN A 18 10.41 -9.32 13.99
CA ASN A 18 11.86 -9.55 14.13
C ASN A 18 12.65 -9.33 12.84
N ILE A 19 12.03 -9.53 11.68
CA ILE A 19 12.63 -9.31 10.36
C ILE A 19 12.41 -7.85 9.93
N ALA A 20 11.19 -7.34 10.11
CA ALA A 20 10.82 -5.97 9.75
C ALA A 20 11.67 -4.90 10.46
N GLY A 21 11.99 -5.10 11.75
CA GLY A 21 12.85 -4.18 12.49
C GLY A 21 14.33 -4.19 12.06
N ARG A 22 14.76 -5.18 11.26
CA ARG A 22 16.17 -5.37 10.87
C ARG A 22 16.46 -5.06 9.40
N LEU A 23 15.42 -4.91 8.57
CA LEU A 23 15.57 -4.65 7.15
C LEU A 23 15.03 -3.24 6.82
N PRO A 24 15.91 -2.23 6.76
CA PRO A 24 15.53 -0.90 6.32
C PRO A 24 14.88 -0.95 4.93
N GLY A 25 13.77 -0.23 4.77
CA GLY A 25 13.04 -0.21 3.49
C GLY A 25 12.28 -1.49 3.16
N LEU A 26 12.06 -2.42 4.10
CA LEU A 26 11.28 -3.65 3.84
C LEU A 26 9.96 -3.36 3.10
N TYR A 27 9.19 -2.37 3.55
CA TYR A 27 7.89 -2.05 2.95
C TYR A 27 7.99 -1.38 1.58
N THR A 28 9.12 -0.74 1.26
CA THR A 28 9.36 -0.16 -0.07
C THR A 28 9.92 -1.21 -1.04
N ILE A 29 10.57 -2.25 -0.51
CA ILE A 29 11.04 -3.44 -1.24
C ILE A 29 9.92 -4.44 -1.46
N ASN A 30 8.85 -4.45 -0.66
CA ASN A 30 7.74 -5.37 -0.86
C ASN A 30 6.76 -4.87 -1.93
N GLU A 31 6.19 -5.82 -2.68
CA GLU A 31 5.11 -5.51 -3.63
C GLU A 31 3.99 -4.80 -2.88
N ARG A 32 3.50 -3.69 -3.43
CA ARG A 32 2.48 -2.88 -2.78
C ARG A 32 1.60 -2.18 -3.80
N VAL A 33 0.39 -1.87 -3.36
CA VAL A 33 -0.58 -1.05 -4.08
C VAL A 33 -0.90 0.15 -3.21
N VAL A 34 -0.69 1.35 -3.74
CA VAL A 34 -0.92 2.61 -3.03
C VAL A 34 -2.08 3.33 -3.65
N TYR A 35 -3.10 3.64 -2.85
CA TYR A 35 -4.23 4.49 -3.21
C TYR A 35 -4.02 5.88 -2.60
N LEU A 36 -4.06 6.90 -3.42
CA LEU A 36 -4.02 8.30 -3.00
C LEU A 36 -5.38 8.95 -3.26
N GLY A 37 -5.86 9.77 -2.34
CA GLY A 37 -7.07 10.56 -2.53
C GLY A 37 -7.27 11.56 -1.40
N GLU A 38 -8.50 12.06 -1.28
CA GLU A 38 -8.90 12.98 -0.22
C GLU A 38 -9.82 12.31 0.80
N TRP A 39 -9.74 12.77 2.03
CA TRP A 39 -10.64 12.46 3.14
C TRP A 39 -11.15 13.76 3.77
N ASP A 40 -12.01 13.70 4.78
CA ASP A 40 -12.68 14.88 5.36
C ASP A 40 -11.73 15.99 5.84
N HIS A 41 -10.46 15.68 6.08
CA HIS A 41 -9.46 16.64 6.53
C HIS A 41 -8.27 16.84 5.58
N GLY A 42 -8.39 16.43 4.31
CA GLY A 42 -7.39 16.71 3.28
C GLY A 42 -6.88 15.45 2.59
N LEU A 43 -5.58 15.34 2.33
CA LEU A 43 -4.99 14.20 1.63
C LEU A 43 -4.90 12.94 2.51
N MET A 44 -5.13 11.79 1.90
CA MET A 44 -4.92 10.46 2.49
C MET A 44 -4.26 9.52 1.47
N SER A 45 -3.27 8.77 1.93
CA SER A 45 -2.65 7.65 1.22
C SER A 45 -2.85 6.36 2.01
N PHE A 46 -3.35 5.34 1.32
CA PHE A 46 -3.51 3.99 1.81
C PHE A 46 -2.63 3.05 1.00
N ALA A 47 -1.64 2.41 1.63
CA ALA A 47 -0.79 1.43 0.99
C ALA A 47 -1.05 0.02 1.53
N ALA A 48 -1.48 -0.86 0.64
CA ALA A 48 -1.56 -2.29 0.88
C ALA A 48 -0.23 -2.96 0.48
N VAL A 49 0.50 -3.49 1.45
CA VAL A 49 1.83 -4.09 1.25
C VAL A 49 1.75 -5.60 1.40
N GLY A 50 2.11 -6.31 0.33
CA GLY A 50 2.23 -7.77 0.30
C GLY A 50 3.42 -8.28 1.13
N ALA A 51 3.44 -9.58 1.40
CA ALA A 51 4.53 -10.21 2.12
C ALA A 51 4.74 -11.66 1.70
N PHE A 52 5.77 -12.33 2.25
CA PHE A 52 6.09 -13.72 1.94
C PHE A 52 4.88 -14.65 2.13
N GLY A 53 4.50 -15.35 1.06
CA GLY A 53 3.33 -16.23 1.01
C GLY A 53 2.01 -15.53 0.70
N VAL A 54 2.02 -14.20 0.54
CA VAL A 54 0.82 -13.35 0.45
C VAL A 54 1.04 -12.22 -0.55
N GLY A 55 0.96 -12.58 -1.82
CA GLY A 55 1.06 -11.63 -2.92
C GLY A 55 -0.29 -11.19 -3.50
N ASN A 56 -1.40 -11.85 -3.15
CA ASN A 56 -2.72 -11.52 -3.69
C ASN A 56 -3.41 -10.48 -2.80
N ILE A 57 -3.43 -9.24 -3.28
CA ILE A 57 -4.09 -8.10 -2.64
C ILE A 57 -5.41 -7.90 -3.38
N HIS A 58 -6.52 -7.91 -2.63
CA HIS A 58 -7.84 -7.65 -3.19
C HIS A 58 -8.38 -6.32 -2.68
N VAL A 59 -8.84 -5.47 -3.61
CA VAL A 59 -9.41 -4.16 -3.30
C VAL A 59 -10.76 -4.06 -4.00
N ASN A 60 -11.82 -3.87 -3.21
CA ASN A 60 -13.20 -3.96 -3.70
C ASN A 60 -13.51 -2.87 -4.73
N ILE A 61 -12.94 -1.67 -4.53
CA ILE A 61 -13.13 -0.52 -5.42
C ILE A 61 -12.28 -0.59 -6.71
N ASP A 62 -11.33 -1.51 -6.77
CA ASP A 62 -10.44 -1.73 -7.91
C ASP A 62 -10.48 -3.23 -8.29
N PRO A 63 -11.60 -3.71 -8.86
CA PRO A 63 -11.79 -5.12 -9.18
C PRO A 63 -10.84 -5.61 -10.29
N THR A 64 -10.23 -4.67 -11.02
CA THR A 64 -9.25 -4.94 -12.07
C THR A 64 -7.83 -5.08 -11.56
N LEU A 65 -7.58 -4.80 -10.27
CA LEU A 65 -6.27 -4.96 -9.65
C LEU A 65 -5.81 -6.41 -9.72
N ILE A 66 -4.61 -6.61 -10.28
CA ILE A 66 -3.94 -7.91 -10.27
C ILE A 66 -2.53 -7.72 -9.73
N THR A 67 -2.26 -8.32 -8.58
CA THR A 67 -0.93 -8.36 -7.96
C THR A 67 -0.31 -9.76 -8.08
N ASN A 68 0.99 -9.88 -7.79
CA ASN A 68 1.77 -11.12 -7.81
C ASN A 68 1.78 -11.82 -9.19
N LYS A 69 1.87 -11.04 -10.27
CA LYS A 69 2.03 -11.59 -11.62
C LYS A 69 3.42 -12.22 -11.78
N LYS A 70 3.46 -13.45 -12.29
CA LYS A 70 4.72 -14.17 -12.55
C LYS A 70 5.57 -13.53 -13.65
N GLU A 71 4.94 -12.85 -14.61
CA GLU A 71 5.60 -12.21 -15.76
C GLU A 71 6.35 -10.93 -15.36
N ASP A 72 5.84 -10.16 -14.39
CA ASP A 72 6.54 -9.00 -13.82
C ASP A 72 7.79 -9.42 -13.01
N ASN A 73 7.90 -10.70 -12.64
CA ASN A 73 9.14 -11.25 -12.10
C ASN A 73 10.25 -11.39 -13.16
N ALA A 74 9.92 -11.44 -14.46
CA ALA A 74 10.92 -11.55 -15.54
C ALA A 74 11.62 -10.22 -15.84
N LEU A 75 10.95 -9.08 -15.63
CA LEU A 75 11.60 -7.76 -15.62
C LEU A 75 12.72 -7.72 -14.56
N ARG A 76 12.55 -8.42 -13.43
CA ARG A 76 13.53 -8.47 -12.32
C ARG A 76 14.91 -9.03 -12.68
N PHE A 77 15.00 -9.94 -13.64
CA PHE A 77 16.29 -10.57 -14.01
C PHE A 77 17.12 -9.71 -14.99
N ARG A 78 16.48 -8.83 -15.75
CA ARG A 78 17.18 -7.97 -16.73
C ARG A 78 17.84 -6.74 -16.10
N TYR A 79 17.37 -6.30 -14.93
CA TYR A 79 17.91 -5.13 -14.23
C TYR A 79 19.04 -5.45 -13.24
N SER A 80 19.31 -6.73 -12.90
CA SER A 80 20.36 -7.06 -11.91
C SER A 80 21.75 -7.26 -12.53
N ASN A 81 21.86 -7.57 -13.83
CA ASN A 81 23.11 -8.07 -14.42
C ASN A 81 23.68 -7.22 -15.56
N THR A 82 23.14 -6.03 -15.85
CA THR A 82 23.62 -5.23 -16.99
C THR A 82 23.76 -3.76 -16.63
N GLN A 83 25.00 -3.25 -16.62
CA GLN A 83 25.29 -1.83 -16.80
C GLN A 83 24.75 -1.45 -18.20
N ILE A 84 23.55 -0.89 -18.27
CA ILE A 84 22.99 -0.39 -19.53
C ILE A 84 22.77 1.12 -19.39
N MET A 85 23.35 1.82 -20.35
CA MET A 85 23.17 3.24 -20.61
C MET A 85 21.68 3.63 -20.59
N ILE A 86 21.30 4.37 -19.57
CA ILE A 86 20.03 5.06 -19.45
C ILE A 86 20.06 6.31 -20.31
N ASN A 87 19.20 6.41 -21.33
CA ASN A 87 18.37 7.59 -21.56
C ASN A 87 17.27 7.40 -22.60
N GLN A 88 16.09 7.96 -22.24
CA GLN A 88 14.79 8.00 -22.93
C GLN A 88 14.11 6.62 -23.05
N GLU A 89 13.13 6.25 -22.23
CA GLU A 89 12.05 7.05 -21.64
C GLU A 89 11.60 6.26 -20.39
N TYR A 90 11.85 6.80 -19.20
CA TYR A 90 11.83 6.08 -17.93
C TYR A 90 10.47 5.39 -17.68
N LYS A 91 10.37 4.09 -18.00
CA LYS A 91 9.31 3.24 -17.46
C LYS A 91 9.52 3.20 -15.95
N ALA A 92 8.70 3.92 -15.23
CA ALA A 92 8.69 3.89 -13.78
C ALA A 92 8.55 2.43 -13.31
N PRO A 93 9.19 2.02 -12.20
CA PRO A 93 9.11 0.66 -11.68
C PRO A 93 7.73 0.32 -11.10
N TYR A 94 6.71 1.07 -11.48
CA TYR A 94 5.34 0.98 -11.01
C TYR A 94 4.36 1.23 -12.16
N LEU A 95 3.18 0.63 -12.05
CA LEU A 95 2.02 1.04 -12.86
C LEU A 95 1.21 2.08 -12.11
N GLU A 96 0.74 3.09 -12.83
CA GLU A 96 -0.16 4.11 -12.32
C GLU A 96 -1.51 4.00 -13.07
N ALA A 97 -2.60 4.01 -12.31
CA ALA A 97 -3.95 4.13 -12.83
C ALA A 97 -4.65 5.31 -12.15
N ILE A 98 -5.35 6.12 -12.94
CA ILE A 98 -6.17 7.23 -12.46
C ILE A 98 -7.63 6.80 -12.57
N PHE A 99 -8.35 6.82 -11.45
CA PHE A 99 -9.78 6.55 -11.44
C PHE A 99 -10.58 7.85 -11.42
N ASN A 100 -11.73 7.82 -12.10
CA ASN A 100 -12.70 8.91 -12.08
C ASN A 100 -13.42 9.00 -10.72
N ASP A 101 -14.20 10.08 -10.54
CA ASP A 101 -14.89 10.50 -9.30
C ASP A 101 -15.86 9.49 -8.64
N ASP A 102 -16.03 8.30 -9.20
CA ASP A 102 -17.00 7.29 -8.77
C ASP A 102 -16.50 6.41 -7.60
N MET A 103 -15.21 6.49 -7.24
CA MET A 103 -14.63 5.69 -6.15
C MET A 103 -14.72 6.42 -4.81
N LYS A 104 -15.92 6.46 -4.23
CA LYS A 104 -16.17 7.02 -2.88
C LYS A 104 -16.41 5.92 -1.87
N LEU A 105 -15.67 5.96 -0.77
CA LEU A 105 -15.86 5.08 0.38
C LEU A 105 -16.29 5.89 1.60
N LYS A 106 -17.19 5.31 2.40
CA LYS A 106 -17.59 5.85 3.69
C LYS A 106 -16.79 5.21 4.81
N LYS A 107 -16.69 5.91 5.93
CA LYS A 107 -16.11 5.37 7.16
C LYS A 107 -16.84 4.07 7.54
N GLY A 108 -16.09 2.98 7.62
CA GLY A 108 -16.60 1.65 7.96
C GLY A 108 -16.86 0.74 6.76
N ASP A 109 -16.82 1.26 5.54
CA ASP A 109 -16.91 0.43 4.33
C ASP A 109 -15.68 -0.49 4.23
N GLU A 110 -15.90 -1.71 3.72
CA GLU A 110 -14.81 -2.63 3.44
C GLU A 110 -14.02 -2.16 2.21
N PHE A 111 -12.76 -1.77 2.44
CA PHE A 111 -11.85 -1.38 1.37
C PHE A 111 -11.37 -2.59 0.54
N GLY A 112 -11.03 -3.67 1.24
CA GLY A 112 -10.43 -4.87 0.67
C GLY A 112 -9.81 -5.75 1.75
N TYR A 113 -9.16 -6.83 1.34
CA TYR A 113 -8.61 -7.81 2.27
C TYR A 113 -7.30 -8.43 1.77
N PHE A 114 -6.58 -9.03 2.73
CA PHE A 114 -5.45 -9.90 2.48
C PHE A 114 -5.80 -11.31 2.94
N ARG A 115 -5.23 -12.33 2.29
CA ARG A 115 -5.50 -13.73 2.69
C ARG A 115 -4.68 -14.17 3.92
N LEU A 116 -3.46 -13.65 4.13
CA LEU A 116 -2.61 -13.95 5.29
C LEU A 116 -1.56 -12.82 5.48
N GLY A 117 -0.87 -12.76 6.62
CA GLY A 117 0.27 -11.87 6.95
C GLY A 117 0.61 -10.74 5.96
N SER A 118 0.00 -9.58 6.15
CA SER A 118 0.17 -8.39 5.31
C SER A 118 0.51 -7.16 6.15
N THR A 119 0.69 -6.01 5.49
CA THR A 119 0.85 -4.73 6.18
C THR A 119 0.02 -3.66 5.47
N VAL A 120 -0.69 -2.85 6.26
CA VAL A 120 -1.29 -1.60 5.80
C VAL A 120 -0.44 -0.45 6.32
N VAL A 121 -0.11 0.48 5.45
CA VAL A 121 0.48 1.77 5.82
C VAL A 121 -0.52 2.86 5.47
N LEU A 122 -0.90 3.67 6.45
CA LEU A 122 -1.83 4.77 6.31
C LEU A 122 -1.10 6.08 6.61
N VAL A 123 -1.20 7.05 5.71
CA VAL A 123 -0.67 8.41 5.87
C VAL A 123 -1.79 9.38 5.53
N PHE A 124 -2.09 10.33 6.40
CA PHE A 124 -3.19 11.27 6.19
C PHE A 124 -2.92 12.60 6.89
N GLU A 125 -3.53 13.66 6.37
CA GLU A 125 -3.49 14.99 6.98
C GLU A 125 -4.42 15.04 8.19
N ALA A 126 -3.86 15.11 9.40
CA ALA A 126 -4.64 15.15 10.64
C ALA A 126 -5.00 16.58 11.08
N PRO A 127 -6.25 16.86 11.52
CA PRO A 127 -6.60 18.17 12.05
C PRO A 127 -5.88 18.41 13.39
N THR A 128 -5.16 19.53 13.50
CA THR A 128 -4.22 19.84 14.60
C THR A 128 -4.83 19.76 16.00
N ASN A 129 -6.13 20.06 16.17
CA ASN A 129 -6.79 20.17 17.48
C ASN A 129 -8.11 19.39 17.60
N LYS A 130 -8.39 18.45 16.68
CA LYS A 130 -9.67 17.71 16.66
C LYS A 130 -9.51 16.19 16.68
N MET A 131 -8.31 15.67 16.90
CA MET A 131 -8.04 14.23 16.88
C MET A 131 -7.24 13.80 18.11
N LYS A 132 -7.63 12.67 18.70
CA LYS A 132 -6.90 12.01 19.78
C LYS A 132 -6.63 10.55 19.46
N TRP A 133 -5.37 10.16 19.57
CA TRP A 133 -4.95 8.76 19.45
C TRP A 133 -5.47 7.93 20.64
N CYS A 134 -6.12 6.82 20.33
CA CYS A 134 -6.62 5.86 21.32
C CYS A 134 -5.64 4.69 21.55
N VAL A 135 -4.57 4.62 20.76
CA VAL A 135 -3.60 3.51 20.74
C VAL A 135 -2.17 4.00 20.86
N LYS A 136 -1.27 3.13 21.30
CA LYS A 136 0.17 3.37 21.39
C LYS A 136 0.94 2.58 20.32
N PRO A 137 2.15 3.01 19.92
CA PRO A 137 3.00 2.23 19.03
C PRO A 137 3.20 0.79 19.54
N GLY A 138 3.01 -0.19 18.65
CA GLY A 138 3.13 -1.61 18.97
C GLY A 138 1.92 -2.24 19.68
N GLN A 139 0.88 -1.46 20.00
CA GLN A 139 -0.35 -1.98 20.58
C GLN A 139 -1.09 -2.87 19.58
N ARG A 140 -1.54 -4.06 20.04
CA ARG A 140 -2.46 -4.90 19.27
C ARG A 140 -3.83 -4.25 19.27
N VAL A 141 -4.43 -4.14 18.08
CA VAL A 141 -5.79 -3.62 17.86
C VAL A 141 -6.66 -4.72 17.25
N LYS A 142 -7.97 -4.66 17.49
CA LYS A 142 -8.97 -5.55 16.86
C LYS A 142 -9.79 -4.78 15.82
N LEU A 143 -10.41 -5.52 14.90
CA LEU A 143 -11.36 -4.94 13.95
C LEU A 143 -12.50 -4.24 14.72
N GLY A 144 -12.80 -3.01 14.32
CA GLY A 144 -13.81 -2.16 14.96
C GLY A 144 -13.32 -1.36 16.16
N GLU A 145 -12.10 -1.61 16.67
CA GLU A 145 -11.51 -0.75 17.71
C GLU A 145 -11.07 0.60 17.10
N PRO A 146 -11.44 1.73 17.71
CA PRO A 146 -11.01 3.04 17.23
C PRO A 146 -9.51 3.22 17.48
N ILE A 147 -8.77 3.59 16.43
CA ILE A 147 -7.37 4.01 16.54
C ILE A 147 -7.28 5.51 16.85
N ILE A 148 -8.26 6.30 16.39
CA ILE A 148 -8.38 7.74 16.58
C ILE A 148 -9.86 8.07 16.77
N ILE A 149 -10.13 9.05 17.63
CA ILE A 149 -11.45 9.65 17.81
C ILE A 149 -11.40 11.16 17.58
N ASP A 150 -12.51 11.69 17.06
CA ASP A 150 -12.70 13.13 16.93
C ASP A 150 -13.00 13.72 18.31
N CYS A 151 -12.42 14.88 18.59
CA CYS A 151 -12.51 15.59 19.87
C CYS A 151 -13.14 16.97 19.67
#